data_AF-A0A7Y0AF53-F1
#
_entry.id   AF-A0A7Y0AF53-F1
#
_cell.length_a   1.000
_cell.length_b   1.000
_cell.length_c   1.000
_cell.angle_alpha   90.00
_cell.angle_beta   90.00
_cell.angle_gamma   90.00
#
_symmetry.space_group_name_H-M   'P 1'
#
loop_
_entity.id
_entity.type
_entity.pdbx_description
1 polymer ?
#
loop_
_entity_poly.entity_id
_entity_poly.type
_entity_poly.pdbx_seq_one_letter_code
_entity_poly.pdbx_strand_id
1 'polypeptide(L)'
;MFSNKKRALSKWGPAGRTSVGRARRFGPIGGLGRGLGLAVALGHPAAAQVLNDNIENRRQVQAEEVITSSTAGCTVQWSCVDERLTGKCIEYHNDQWFEFRPPADGTYYVNIGQQRCRDVRGVQLVALTGTPCQPATYRILACASLGTQDDLYVPLPNLRASQPYLLDVDGYLNDFCGFTLQVSGRARGLPVVPVPAVPQGPPTSSRVVTLAWQLPDSLAGVQQCRVLRREQRAFRTREVGRLLVGRNTLGQHRTDYALTDTLPAPGNYLYQIVAESDDPAAPPVLLRQQWVSYSRLRPIMPGAVPDGVTFLDLPLARYPRGAYLTIRISTPGTGNLLRRFALTNEPAQASRGRLYAQAWLDAGLRQVEVDIECRPPRGVPTRDHLLLPLSIPTY
;
A
#
# COMPACT_ATOMS: atom_id res chain seq x y z
N MET A 1 14.50 34.96 17.75
CA MET A 1 13.31 34.84 18.62
C MET A 1 12.52 33.60 18.21
N PHE A 2 12.76 32.46 18.87
CA PHE A 2 11.98 31.24 18.66
C PHE A 2 11.00 31.07 19.81
N SER A 3 9.70 31.10 19.50
CA SER A 3 8.62 30.94 20.48
C SER A 3 8.15 29.49 20.49
N ASN A 4 8.41 28.83 21.62
CA ASN A 4 7.97 27.48 21.97
C ASN A 4 6.46 27.41 22.12
N LYS A 5 5.76 26.65 21.26
CA LYS A 5 4.37 26.25 21.51
C LYS A 5 4.32 24.90 22.23
N LYS A 6 4.08 24.97 23.55
CA LYS A 6 3.68 23.84 24.40
C LYS A 6 2.33 23.27 23.91
N ARG A 7 2.29 21.97 23.61
CA ARG A 7 1.05 21.22 23.41
C ARG A 7 0.58 20.69 24.77
N ALA A 8 -0.66 21.02 25.13
CA ALA A 8 -1.33 20.53 26.32
C ALA A 8 -1.88 19.10 26.09
N LEU A 9 -1.61 18.21 27.04
CA LEU A 9 -2.17 16.88 27.16
C LEU A 9 -3.60 16.98 27.72
N SER A 10 -4.60 16.48 26.99
CA SER A 10 -5.96 16.29 27.50
C SER A 10 -6.08 14.91 28.16
N LYS A 11 -6.49 14.93 29.42
CA LYS A 11 -6.83 13.76 30.24
C LYS A 11 -8.11 13.10 29.72
N TRP A 12 -8.06 11.80 29.45
CA TRP A 12 -9.24 10.96 29.26
C TRP A 12 -9.59 10.28 30.59
N GLY A 13 -10.82 10.49 31.07
CA GLY A 13 -11.40 9.76 32.20
C GLY A 13 -12.11 8.48 31.76
N PRO A 14 -12.34 7.51 32.66
CA PRO A 14 -12.78 6.16 32.30
C PRO A 14 -14.30 6.08 32.04
N ALA A 15 -14.66 5.28 31.03
CA ALA A 15 -16.03 4.92 30.71
C ALA A 15 -16.60 3.91 31.73
N GLY A 16 -17.77 4.23 32.27
CA GLY A 16 -18.55 3.36 33.15
C GLY A 16 -19.11 2.14 32.42
N ARG A 17 -19.01 0.98 33.07
CA ARG A 17 -19.71 -0.25 32.70
C ARG A 17 -21.13 -0.21 33.24
N THR A 18 -22.11 -0.50 32.41
CA THR A 18 -23.43 -0.97 32.83
C THR A 18 -23.65 -2.38 32.30
N SER A 19 -23.87 -3.29 33.25
CA SER A 19 -24.20 -4.69 33.04
C SER A 19 -25.69 -4.91 33.37
N VAL A 20 -26.45 -5.45 32.43
CA VAL A 20 -27.70 -6.21 32.65
C VAL A 20 -27.79 -7.13 31.41
N GLY A 21 -27.83 -8.45 31.45
CA GLY A 21 -28.47 -9.37 32.37
C GLY A 21 -29.60 -10.08 31.61
N ARG A 22 -29.35 -11.26 31.03
CA ARG A 22 -30.44 -12.23 30.79
C ARG A 22 -29.92 -13.66 30.63
N ALA A 23 -30.30 -14.46 31.62
CA ALA A 23 -30.17 -15.90 31.69
C ALA A 23 -31.05 -16.61 30.64
N ARG A 24 -30.56 -17.72 30.09
CA ARG A 24 -31.42 -18.86 29.71
C ARG A 24 -30.79 -20.19 30.10
N ARG A 25 -31.69 -21.06 30.50
CA ARG A 25 -31.57 -22.29 31.29
C ARG A 25 -30.85 -23.44 30.56
N PHE A 26 -30.24 -24.26 31.40
CA PHE A 26 -29.76 -25.61 31.16
C PHE A 26 -30.90 -26.63 30.93
N GLY A 27 -30.57 -27.67 30.17
CA GLY A 27 -31.20 -29.00 30.12
C GLY A 27 -30.13 -30.05 29.74
N PRO A 28 -30.31 -31.34 30.09
CA PRO A 28 -29.26 -32.09 30.80
C PRO A 28 -28.59 -33.26 30.04
N ILE A 29 -27.38 -33.59 30.53
CA ILE A 29 -26.82 -34.90 30.89
C ILE A 29 -26.76 -36.01 29.81
N GLY A 30 -25.53 -36.48 29.55
CA GLY A 30 -25.27 -37.88 29.20
C GLY A 30 -23.87 -38.16 28.67
N GLY A 31 -23.05 -38.93 29.39
CA GLY A 31 -21.89 -39.64 28.81
C GLY A 31 -20.54 -39.36 29.44
N LEU A 32 -20.27 -40.04 30.55
CA LEU A 32 -18.95 -40.18 31.18
C LEU A 32 -17.98 -40.95 30.27
N GLY A 33 -16.82 -40.35 30.00
CA GLY A 33 -15.64 -41.02 29.44
C GLY A 33 -14.39 -40.36 29.99
N ARG A 34 -13.96 -40.76 31.20
CA ARG A 34 -12.74 -40.26 31.84
C ARG A 34 -11.51 -40.91 31.20
N GLY A 35 -10.89 -40.21 30.26
CA GLY A 35 -9.47 -40.41 29.92
C GLY A 35 -8.64 -39.34 30.63
N LEU A 36 -7.82 -39.73 31.60
CA LEU A 36 -6.79 -38.85 32.18
C LEU A 36 -5.71 -38.62 31.11
N GLY A 37 -5.88 -37.56 30.32
CA GLY A 37 -4.82 -37.02 29.46
C GLY A 37 -3.98 -36.04 30.28
N LEU A 38 -2.72 -36.41 30.55
CA LEU A 38 -1.71 -35.55 31.15
C LEU A 38 -1.49 -34.33 30.23
N ALA A 39 -2.10 -33.18 30.55
CA ALA A 39 -1.91 -31.94 29.81
C ALA A 39 -0.52 -31.39 30.12
N VAL A 40 0.47 -31.76 29.31
CA VAL A 40 1.78 -31.11 29.28
C VAL A 40 1.55 -29.68 28.81
N ALA A 41 1.61 -28.72 29.73
CA ALA A 41 1.60 -27.31 29.43
C ALA A 41 2.88 -26.99 28.63
N LEU A 42 2.76 -26.99 27.30
CA LEU A 42 3.79 -26.50 26.40
C LEU A 42 3.94 -24.99 26.66
N GLY A 43 4.95 -24.65 27.46
CA GLY A 43 5.37 -23.27 27.68
C GLY A 43 5.57 -22.60 26.32
N HIS A 44 4.89 -21.47 26.11
CA HIS A 44 5.08 -20.71 24.89
C HIS A 44 6.53 -20.21 24.91
N PRO A 45 7.34 -20.51 23.87
CA PRO A 45 8.70 -19.98 23.81
C PRO A 45 8.60 -18.46 23.86
N ALA A 46 9.30 -17.84 24.81
CA ALA A 46 9.50 -16.41 24.82
C ALA A 46 10.06 -16.06 23.43
N ALA A 47 9.36 -15.20 22.69
CA ALA A 47 9.81 -14.75 21.38
C ALA A 47 11.12 -13.97 21.61
N ALA A 48 12.25 -14.66 21.42
CA ALA A 48 13.56 -14.07 21.56
C ALA A 48 13.67 -12.95 20.52
N GLN A 49 14.18 -11.79 20.95
CA GLN A 49 14.51 -10.69 20.05
C GLN A 49 15.45 -11.20 18.96
N VAL A 50 15.23 -10.73 17.73
CA VAL A 50 16.04 -11.16 16.61
C VAL A 50 17.46 -10.60 16.79
N LEU A 51 18.48 -11.44 16.63
CA LEU A 51 19.86 -11.13 17.00
C LEU A 51 20.44 -9.86 16.36
N ASN A 52 19.92 -9.46 15.20
CA ASN A 52 20.37 -8.31 14.43
C ASN A 52 19.41 -7.10 14.52
N ASP A 53 18.72 -6.97 15.65
CA ASP A 53 17.91 -5.80 16.00
C ASP A 53 18.76 -4.55 16.35
N ASN A 54 20.07 -4.71 16.50
CA ASN A 54 21.03 -3.63 16.70
C ASN A 54 22.16 -3.69 15.65
N ILE A 55 22.76 -2.54 15.35
CA ILE A 55 23.75 -2.42 14.30
C ILE A 55 25.10 -3.05 14.68
N GLU A 56 25.41 -3.13 15.97
CA GLU A 56 26.63 -3.76 16.49
C GLU A 56 26.63 -5.28 16.24
N ASN A 57 25.47 -5.94 16.37
CA ASN A 57 25.22 -7.36 16.10
C ASN A 57 24.58 -7.59 14.72
N ARG A 58 24.73 -6.62 13.80
CA ARG A 58 24.23 -6.76 12.43
C ARG A 58 24.67 -8.08 11.80
N ARG A 59 23.75 -8.70 11.08
CA ARG A 59 24.03 -10.00 10.43
C ARG A 59 24.90 -9.79 9.20
N GLN A 60 26.02 -10.49 9.13
CA GLN A 60 26.82 -10.57 7.91
C GLN A 60 26.09 -11.41 6.87
N VAL A 61 25.98 -10.90 5.64
CA VAL A 61 25.33 -11.57 4.51
C VAL A 61 26.39 -11.83 3.44
N GLN A 62 26.56 -13.09 3.07
CA GLN A 62 27.45 -13.44 1.97
C GLN A 62 26.77 -13.16 0.62
N ALA A 63 27.56 -12.84 -0.40
CA ALA A 63 27.03 -12.73 -1.75
C ALA A 63 26.34 -14.04 -2.15
N GLU A 64 25.18 -13.93 -2.79
CA GLU A 64 24.32 -15.03 -3.22
C GLU A 64 23.64 -15.81 -2.08
N GLU A 65 23.94 -15.55 -0.81
CA GLU A 65 23.26 -16.19 0.33
C GLU A 65 21.80 -15.72 0.42
N VAL A 66 20.87 -16.67 0.51
CA VAL A 66 19.47 -16.38 0.83
C VAL A 66 19.27 -16.57 2.32
N ILE A 67 18.95 -15.48 3.01
CA ILE A 67 18.64 -15.50 4.43
C ILE A 67 17.15 -15.32 4.65
N THR A 68 16.62 -15.90 5.74
CA THR A 68 15.27 -15.62 6.23
C THR A 68 15.38 -14.76 7.48
N SER A 69 14.57 -13.71 7.58
CA SER A 69 14.53 -12.80 8.72
C SER A 69 13.09 -12.38 9.03
N SER A 70 12.89 -11.73 10.17
CA SER A 70 11.60 -11.14 10.53
C SER A 70 11.77 -9.87 11.36
N THR A 71 10.96 -8.86 11.09
CA THR A 71 10.91 -7.60 11.86
C THR A 71 10.10 -7.72 13.16
N ALA A 72 9.67 -8.93 13.53
CA ALA A 72 8.89 -9.17 14.73
C ALA A 72 9.75 -9.01 15.99
N GLY A 73 9.32 -8.13 16.91
CA GLY A 73 10.02 -7.92 18.19
C GLY A 73 11.32 -7.10 18.08
N CYS A 74 11.64 -6.55 16.92
CA CYS A 74 12.76 -5.62 16.73
C CYS A 74 12.41 -4.23 17.26
N THR A 75 13.44 -3.45 17.60
CA THR A 75 13.32 -2.07 18.09
C THR A 75 14.23 -1.15 17.29
N VAL A 76 13.87 0.14 17.21
CA VAL A 76 14.73 1.15 16.56
C VAL A 76 15.91 1.53 17.46
N GLN A 77 17.11 1.51 16.90
CA GLN A 77 18.31 2.05 17.55
C GLN A 77 18.51 3.52 17.12
N TRP A 78 17.74 4.42 17.75
CA TRP A 78 17.61 5.83 17.32
C TRP A 78 18.93 6.59 17.13
N SER A 79 19.98 6.27 17.90
CA SER A 79 21.29 6.91 17.75
C SER A 79 22.04 6.53 16.47
N CYS A 80 21.63 5.43 15.82
CA CYS A 80 22.34 4.84 14.68
C CYS A 80 21.61 5.01 13.35
N VAL A 81 20.37 5.52 13.34
CA VAL A 81 19.59 5.76 12.12
C VAL A 81 19.84 7.17 11.56
N ASP A 82 19.64 7.33 10.26
CA ASP A 82 19.63 8.66 9.62
C ASP A 82 18.21 9.21 9.58
N GLU A 83 17.86 10.04 10.58
CA GLU A 83 16.53 10.65 10.69
C GLU A 83 16.17 11.56 9.51
N ARG A 84 17.14 11.96 8.66
CA ARG A 84 16.85 12.74 7.45
C ARG A 84 16.05 11.94 6.42
N LEU A 85 15.97 10.61 6.56
CA LEU A 85 15.21 9.71 5.68
C LEU A 85 13.78 9.44 6.18
N THR A 86 13.50 9.73 7.45
CA THR A 86 12.18 9.56 8.06
C THR A 86 11.13 10.36 7.29
N GLY A 87 10.02 9.73 6.94
CA GLY A 87 8.92 10.33 6.17
C GLY A 87 9.20 10.55 4.68
N LYS A 88 10.38 10.14 4.17
CA LYS A 88 10.69 10.16 2.73
C LYS A 88 10.53 8.79 2.10
N CYS A 89 11.19 7.79 2.67
CA CYS A 89 11.27 6.44 2.11
C CYS A 89 11.31 5.35 3.18
N ILE A 90 11.66 5.69 4.43
CA ILE A 90 11.60 4.82 5.60
C ILE A 90 10.89 5.55 6.73
N GLU A 91 10.20 4.79 7.57
CA GLU A 91 9.66 5.27 8.84
C GLU A 91 10.10 4.25 9.88
N TYR A 92 11.20 4.49 10.60
CA TYR A 92 11.83 3.50 11.47
C TYR A 92 10.91 3.07 12.61
N HIS A 93 10.66 1.76 12.72
CA HIS A 93 9.84 1.18 13.80
C HIS A 93 10.40 -0.14 14.34
N ASN A 94 10.94 -0.98 13.48
CA ASN A 94 11.39 -2.34 13.77
C ASN A 94 12.52 -2.75 12.82
N ASP A 95 13.61 -1.98 12.92
CA ASP A 95 14.82 -2.08 12.13
C ASP A 95 15.55 -3.41 12.29
N GLN A 96 16.19 -3.85 11.21
CA GLN A 96 17.09 -4.99 11.18
C GLN A 96 18.34 -4.65 10.39
N TRP A 97 19.49 -4.82 11.03
CA TRP A 97 20.76 -4.45 10.43
C TRP A 97 21.47 -5.65 9.81
N PHE A 98 22.00 -5.42 8.61
CA PHE A 98 22.84 -6.38 7.90
C PHE A 98 24.10 -5.67 7.37
N GLU A 99 25.19 -6.43 7.22
CA GLU A 99 26.39 -5.98 6.51
C GLU A 99 26.66 -6.92 5.34
N PHE A 100 27.06 -6.32 4.21
CA PHE A 100 27.45 -7.03 3.00
C PHE A 100 28.78 -6.50 2.48
N ARG A 101 29.62 -7.41 1.97
CA ARG A 101 30.90 -7.08 1.31
C ARG A 101 30.93 -7.75 -0.07
N PRO A 102 30.89 -6.98 -1.17
CA PRO A 102 30.94 -7.55 -2.50
C PRO A 102 32.27 -8.30 -2.72
N PRO A 103 32.26 -9.51 -3.29
CA PRO A 103 33.50 -10.21 -3.63
C PRO A 103 34.26 -9.56 -4.80
N ALA A 104 33.55 -8.82 -5.67
CA ALA A 104 34.11 -8.12 -6.82
C ALA A 104 33.40 -6.77 -7.03
N ASP A 105 34.08 -5.84 -7.71
CA ASP A 105 33.50 -4.56 -8.13
C ASP A 105 32.33 -4.80 -9.10
N GLY A 106 31.28 -3.99 -9.00
CA GLY A 106 30.18 -4.04 -9.96
C GLY A 106 28.81 -3.65 -9.40
N THR A 107 27.77 -4.09 -10.10
CA THR A 107 26.39 -3.91 -9.69
C THR A 107 25.90 -5.15 -8.96
N TYR A 108 25.32 -4.94 -7.78
CA TYR A 108 24.62 -5.98 -7.04
C TYR A 108 23.17 -5.58 -6.85
N TYR A 109 22.35 -6.54 -6.48
CA TYR A 109 20.93 -6.36 -6.26
C TYR A 109 20.60 -6.87 -4.86
N VAL A 110 19.91 -6.04 -4.08
CA VAL A 110 19.27 -6.49 -2.85
C VAL A 110 17.91 -7.04 -3.23
N ASN A 111 17.79 -8.37 -3.24
CA ASN A 111 16.55 -9.08 -3.51
C ASN A 111 15.80 -9.32 -2.20
N ILE A 112 14.58 -8.82 -2.12
CA ILE A 112 13.67 -9.01 -0.99
C ILE A 112 12.49 -9.82 -1.51
N GLY A 113 12.26 -10.98 -0.92
CA GLY A 113 11.24 -11.92 -1.38
C GLY A 113 10.49 -12.59 -0.26
N GLN A 114 9.50 -13.39 -0.65
CA GLN A 114 8.70 -14.23 0.24
C GLN A 114 8.13 -13.46 1.45
N GLN A 115 7.80 -12.19 1.25
CA GLN A 115 7.31 -11.31 2.29
C GLN A 115 5.98 -11.83 2.85
N ARG A 116 5.85 -11.88 4.17
CA ARG A 116 4.65 -12.26 4.92
C ARG A 116 4.44 -11.22 5.99
N CYS A 117 3.78 -10.14 5.61
CA CYS A 117 3.44 -9.05 6.52
C CYS A 117 1.97 -9.12 6.93
N ARG A 118 1.66 -8.50 8.06
CA ARG A 118 0.28 -8.34 8.56
C ARG A 118 -0.51 -7.39 7.67
N ASP A 119 0.12 -6.37 7.12
CA ASP A 119 -0.49 -5.37 6.24
C ASP A 119 0.10 -5.42 4.80
N VAL A 120 -0.48 -4.65 3.88
CA VAL A 120 -0.17 -4.65 2.44
C VAL A 120 1.14 -3.96 2.08
N ARG A 121 1.81 -3.34 3.05
CA ARG A 121 2.89 -2.38 2.79
C ARG A 121 4.26 -3.04 2.60
N GLY A 122 4.43 -4.29 3.01
CA GLY A 122 5.71 -4.99 2.90
C GLY A 122 6.75 -4.46 3.89
N VAL A 123 8.03 -4.59 3.55
CA VAL A 123 9.14 -3.98 4.30
C VAL A 123 9.64 -2.69 3.64
N GLN A 124 10.52 -1.98 4.33
CA GLN A 124 11.26 -0.81 3.86
C GLN A 124 12.75 -1.14 3.86
N LEU A 125 13.52 -0.56 2.95
CA LEU A 125 14.96 -0.81 2.82
C LEU A 125 15.73 0.49 2.72
N VAL A 126 16.80 0.61 3.49
CA VAL A 126 17.89 1.57 3.26
C VAL A 126 19.18 0.80 3.01
N ALA A 127 19.88 1.14 1.95
CA ALA A 127 21.23 0.66 1.68
C ALA A 127 22.20 1.84 1.75
N LEU A 128 23.27 1.72 2.53
CA LEU A 128 24.21 2.81 2.78
C LEU A 128 25.65 2.32 2.96
N THR A 129 26.60 3.26 2.90
CA THR A 129 27.99 3.07 3.32
C THR A 129 28.33 4.07 4.42
N GLY A 130 29.24 3.73 5.32
CA GLY A 130 29.67 4.59 6.43
C GLY A 130 30.14 3.76 7.62
N THR A 131 30.51 4.42 8.71
CA THR A 131 30.90 3.76 9.95
C THR A 131 29.65 3.39 10.75
N PRO A 132 29.45 2.11 11.15
CA PRO A 132 28.29 1.70 11.94
C PRO A 132 28.02 2.60 13.15
N CYS A 133 26.75 2.96 13.35
CA CYS A 133 26.26 3.86 14.39
C CYS A 133 26.91 5.27 14.37
N GLN A 134 27.34 5.75 13.20
CA GLN A 134 27.78 7.13 13.01
C GLN A 134 27.03 7.75 11.83
N PRO A 135 25.75 8.19 12.04
CA PRO A 135 24.89 8.68 10.96
C PRO A 135 25.50 9.83 10.14
N ALA A 136 26.35 10.65 10.75
CA ALA A 136 27.06 11.74 10.07
C ALA A 136 28.00 11.24 8.95
N THR A 137 28.44 9.99 9.00
CA THR A 137 29.30 9.36 7.97
C THR A 137 28.51 8.66 6.88
N TYR A 138 27.19 8.50 7.06
CA TYR A 138 26.38 7.72 6.14
C TYR A 138 26.22 8.41 4.81
N ARG A 139 26.51 7.64 3.76
CA ARG A 139 26.15 7.95 2.38
C ARG A 139 25.12 6.94 1.92
N ILE A 140 23.94 7.45 1.60
CA ILE A 140 22.81 6.64 1.14
C ILE A 140 23.06 6.22 -0.31
N LEU A 141 22.96 4.91 -0.55
CA LEU A 141 23.08 4.30 -1.88
C LEU A 141 21.70 4.07 -2.49
N ALA A 142 20.77 3.57 -1.69
CA ALA A 142 19.38 3.39 -2.07
C ALA A 142 18.46 3.55 -0.85
N CYS A 143 17.24 4.02 -1.09
CA CYS A 143 16.19 4.04 -0.09
C CYS A 143 14.84 3.75 -0.75
N ALA A 144 14.12 2.77 -0.22
CA ALA A 144 12.97 2.18 -0.87
C ALA A 144 11.89 1.80 0.16
N SER A 145 10.71 2.39 0.01
CA SER A 145 9.47 1.92 0.64
C SER A 145 8.79 0.97 -0.34
N LEU A 146 8.79 -0.34 -0.09
CA LEU A 146 8.32 -1.32 -1.08
C LEU A 146 6.82 -1.19 -1.35
N GLY A 147 6.00 -0.90 -0.34
CA GLY A 147 4.57 -0.64 -0.50
C GLY A 147 3.77 -1.82 -1.07
N THR A 148 4.34 -3.03 -1.01
CA THR A 148 3.79 -4.30 -1.51
C THR A 148 4.58 -5.47 -0.92
N GLN A 149 3.97 -6.67 -0.92
CA GLN A 149 4.63 -7.93 -0.53
C GLN A 149 5.13 -8.74 -1.73
N ASP A 150 5.25 -8.13 -2.91
CA ASP A 150 5.86 -8.77 -4.08
C ASP A 150 7.33 -9.13 -3.82
N ASP A 151 7.87 -10.04 -4.62
CA ASP A 151 9.31 -10.25 -4.67
C ASP A 151 9.90 -9.12 -5.48
N LEU A 152 10.84 -8.38 -4.90
CA LEU A 152 11.38 -7.14 -5.44
C LEU A 152 12.92 -7.14 -5.39
N TYR A 153 13.53 -6.29 -6.20
CA TYR A 153 14.96 -6.03 -6.13
C TYR A 153 15.28 -4.53 -6.16
N VAL A 154 16.34 -4.17 -5.43
CA VAL A 154 16.90 -2.82 -5.42
C VAL A 154 18.32 -2.87 -6.00
N PRO A 155 18.60 -2.18 -7.12
CA PRO A 155 19.93 -2.14 -7.70
C PRO A 155 20.88 -1.27 -6.89
N LEU A 156 22.09 -1.76 -6.66
CA LEU A 156 23.20 -1.07 -6.03
C LEU A 156 24.37 -1.00 -7.04
N PRO A 157 24.45 0.07 -7.84
CA PRO A 157 25.49 0.19 -8.86
C PRO A 157 26.83 0.61 -8.26
N ASN A 158 27.92 0.26 -8.93
CA ASN A 158 29.29 0.72 -8.64
C ASN A 158 29.76 0.40 -7.21
N LEU A 159 29.40 -0.77 -6.67
CA LEU A 159 29.96 -1.25 -5.42
C LEU A 159 31.42 -1.67 -5.63
N ARG A 160 32.22 -1.50 -4.58
CA ARG A 160 33.64 -1.87 -4.56
C ARG A 160 33.84 -3.16 -3.78
N ALA A 161 34.71 -4.02 -4.28
CA ALA A 161 35.09 -5.28 -3.68
C ALA A 161 35.59 -5.07 -2.25
N SER A 162 35.21 -5.97 -1.34
CA SER A 162 35.58 -6.00 0.07
C SER A 162 35.17 -4.77 0.92
N GLN A 163 34.60 -3.73 0.30
CA GLN A 163 34.07 -2.57 1.02
C GLN A 163 32.78 -2.99 1.76
N PRO A 164 32.63 -2.65 3.05
CA PRO A 164 31.40 -2.92 3.78
C PRO A 164 30.30 -1.95 3.37
N TYR A 165 29.11 -2.51 3.19
CA TYR A 165 27.85 -1.80 3.00
C TYR A 165 26.86 -2.26 4.06
N LEU A 166 26.05 -1.33 4.55
CA LEU A 166 25.04 -1.58 5.56
C LEU A 166 23.67 -1.61 4.87
N LEU A 167 22.85 -2.58 5.27
CA LEU A 167 21.45 -2.65 4.90
C LEU A 167 20.63 -2.55 6.19
N ASP A 168 19.63 -1.69 6.15
CA ASP A 168 18.62 -1.57 7.19
C ASP A 168 17.27 -1.96 6.57
N VAL A 169 16.66 -3.03 7.09
CA VAL A 169 15.33 -3.50 6.68
C VAL A 169 14.36 -3.28 7.82
N ASP A 170 13.35 -2.47 7.57
CA ASP A 170 12.37 -2.05 8.56
C ASP A 170 10.96 -2.52 8.20
N GLY A 171 10.16 -2.80 9.22
CA GLY A 171 8.73 -3.07 9.06
C GLY A 171 7.94 -1.78 9.28
N TYR A 172 6.76 -1.66 8.67
CA TYR A 172 5.90 -0.53 9.02
C TYR A 172 5.39 -0.64 10.46
N LEU A 173 5.05 0.49 11.09
CA LEU A 173 4.46 0.53 12.44
C LEU A 173 3.36 -0.53 12.63
N ASN A 174 3.54 -1.38 13.65
CA ASN A 174 2.65 -2.50 14.02
C ASN A 174 2.49 -3.59 12.95
N ASP A 175 3.35 -3.58 11.92
CA ASP A 175 3.44 -4.59 10.89
C ASP A 175 4.66 -5.48 11.16
N PHE A 176 4.38 -6.75 11.44
CA PHE A 176 5.39 -7.76 11.63
C PHE A 176 5.54 -8.51 10.31
N CYS A 177 6.71 -8.39 9.70
CA CYS A 177 7.01 -9.00 8.42
C CYS A 177 8.00 -10.14 8.60
N GLY A 178 7.70 -11.32 8.05
CA GLY A 178 8.73 -12.30 7.68
C GLY A 178 9.16 -12.08 6.23
N PHE A 179 10.43 -12.24 5.90
CA PHE A 179 10.93 -12.06 4.53
C PHE A 179 12.21 -12.86 4.27
N THR A 180 12.57 -13.03 3.00
CA THR A 180 13.89 -13.47 2.58
C THR A 180 14.69 -12.29 2.03
N LEU A 181 15.98 -12.23 2.34
CA LEU A 181 16.93 -11.25 1.82
C LEU A 181 18.07 -11.98 1.12
N GLN A 182 18.51 -11.44 -0.01
CA GLN A 182 19.71 -11.90 -0.72
C GLN A 182 20.40 -10.70 -1.36
N VAL A 183 21.72 -10.62 -1.25
CA VAL A 183 22.51 -9.69 -2.06
C VAL A 183 23.26 -10.48 -3.12
N SER A 184 22.97 -10.23 -4.38
CA SER A 184 23.53 -11.04 -5.48
C SER A 184 23.87 -10.21 -6.72
N GLY A 185 24.71 -10.76 -7.60
CA GLY A 185 24.96 -10.21 -8.93
C GLY A 185 23.76 -10.32 -9.89
N ARG A 186 22.70 -11.03 -9.47
CA ARG A 186 21.45 -11.21 -10.25
C ARG A 186 20.26 -10.57 -9.55
N ALA A 187 19.42 -9.90 -10.33
CA ALA A 187 18.15 -9.36 -9.87
C ALA A 187 17.08 -10.48 -9.82
N ARG A 188 16.25 -10.49 -8.77
CA ARG A 188 15.14 -11.43 -8.62
C ARG A 188 13.87 -10.67 -8.23
N GLY A 189 12.76 -10.96 -8.93
CA GLY A 189 11.49 -10.27 -8.72
C GLY A 189 11.33 -9.02 -9.59
N LEU A 190 10.59 -8.01 -9.11
CA LEU A 190 10.33 -6.77 -9.84
C LEU A 190 11.29 -5.65 -9.41
N PRO A 191 11.66 -4.73 -10.31
CA PRO A 191 12.39 -3.54 -9.91
C PRO A 191 11.57 -2.71 -8.93
N VAL A 192 12.19 -2.27 -7.84
CA VAL A 192 11.58 -1.25 -7.00
C VAL A 192 11.55 0.07 -7.75
N VAL A 193 10.34 0.57 -7.98
CA VAL A 193 10.09 1.90 -8.53
C VAL A 193 9.06 2.63 -7.68
N PRO A 194 9.11 3.97 -7.61
CA PRO A 194 8.06 4.75 -6.97
C PRO A 194 6.69 4.42 -7.58
N VAL A 195 5.73 4.03 -6.73
CA VAL A 195 4.35 3.82 -7.15
C VAL A 195 3.74 5.18 -7.52
N PRO A 196 3.16 5.36 -8.73
CA PRO A 196 2.52 6.61 -9.09
C PRO A 196 1.36 6.90 -8.14
N ALA A 197 1.05 8.17 -7.94
CA ALA A 197 -0.12 8.54 -7.16
C ALA A 197 -1.40 7.95 -7.78
N VAL A 198 -2.31 7.46 -6.93
CA VAL A 198 -3.63 7.02 -7.38
C VAL A 198 -4.33 8.22 -8.06
N PRO A 199 -4.84 8.08 -9.28
CA PRO A 199 -5.54 9.14 -9.98
C PRO A 199 -6.70 9.66 -9.12
N GLN A 200 -6.74 10.98 -8.94
CA GLN A 200 -7.86 11.65 -8.25
C GLN A 200 -9.05 11.92 -9.19
N GLY A 201 -8.92 11.49 -10.45
CA GLY A 201 -9.96 11.55 -11.45
C GLY A 201 -11.05 10.52 -11.17
N PRO A 202 -12.26 10.74 -11.73
CA PRO A 202 -13.35 9.83 -11.45
C PRO A 202 -13.14 8.48 -12.18
N PRO A 203 -13.49 7.34 -11.57
CA PRO A 203 -13.23 6.00 -12.11
C PRO A 203 -14.01 5.72 -13.40
N THR A 204 -13.50 4.86 -14.29
CA THR A 204 -14.25 4.42 -15.48
C THR A 204 -15.44 3.53 -15.09
N SER A 205 -16.50 3.57 -15.91
CA SER A 205 -17.67 2.67 -15.78
C SER A 205 -17.46 1.34 -16.51
N SER A 206 -16.50 1.26 -17.43
CA SER A 206 -16.13 0.00 -18.08
C SER A 206 -15.22 -0.82 -17.17
N ARG A 207 -15.55 -2.11 -17.01
CA ARG A 207 -14.65 -3.09 -16.38
C ARG A 207 -13.58 -3.63 -17.33
N VAL A 208 -13.71 -3.36 -18.63
CA VAL A 208 -12.77 -3.80 -19.66
C VAL A 208 -11.73 -2.71 -19.85
N VAL A 209 -10.46 -3.09 -19.74
CA VAL A 209 -9.31 -2.19 -19.78
C VAL A 209 -8.38 -2.68 -20.88
N THR A 210 -7.97 -1.80 -21.78
CA THR A 210 -6.91 -2.08 -22.75
C THR A 210 -5.63 -1.38 -22.33
N LEU A 211 -4.59 -2.16 -22.12
CA LEU A 211 -3.25 -1.72 -21.78
C LEU A 211 -2.44 -1.71 -23.07
N ALA A 212 -1.83 -0.59 -23.43
CA ALA A 212 -0.95 -0.49 -24.58
C ALA A 212 0.45 -0.04 -24.13
N TRP A 213 1.50 -0.53 -24.76
CA TRP A 213 2.88 -0.13 -24.47
C TRP A 213 3.79 -0.32 -25.67
N GLN A 214 4.96 0.29 -25.58
CA GLN A 214 6.02 0.17 -26.57
C GLN A 214 7.22 -0.55 -25.97
N LEU A 215 7.84 -1.43 -26.74
CA LEU A 215 9.10 -2.09 -26.41
C LEU A 215 10.24 -1.33 -27.13
N PRO A 216 11.10 -0.60 -26.40
CA PRO A 216 12.20 0.15 -27.01
C PRO A 216 13.30 -0.78 -27.55
N ASP A 217 14.03 -0.31 -28.56
CA ASP A 217 15.08 -1.11 -29.23
C ASP A 217 16.26 -1.50 -28.32
N SER A 218 16.49 -0.73 -27.25
CA SER A 218 17.47 -1.09 -26.22
C SER A 218 17.15 -2.40 -25.49
N LEU A 219 15.94 -2.92 -25.64
CA LEU A 219 15.45 -4.16 -25.06
C LEU A 219 15.22 -5.25 -26.12
N ALA A 220 15.92 -5.19 -27.26
CA ALA A 220 15.80 -6.16 -28.34
C ALA A 220 16.08 -7.63 -27.94
N GLY A 221 16.76 -7.88 -26.80
CA GLY A 221 17.00 -9.21 -26.25
C GLY A 221 15.82 -9.82 -25.46
N VAL A 222 14.80 -9.02 -25.14
CA VAL A 222 13.61 -9.46 -24.38
C VAL A 222 12.81 -10.48 -25.18
N GLN A 223 12.30 -11.49 -24.48
CA GLN A 223 11.52 -12.59 -25.08
C GLN A 223 10.04 -12.49 -24.77
N GLN A 224 9.67 -11.89 -23.63
CA GLN A 224 8.28 -11.74 -23.24
C GLN A 224 8.02 -10.46 -22.44
N CYS A 225 6.77 -10.03 -22.46
CA CYS A 225 6.22 -8.99 -21.59
C CYS A 225 5.17 -9.62 -20.67
N ARG A 226 5.38 -9.55 -19.36
CA ARG A 226 4.38 -9.92 -18.35
C ARG A 226 3.56 -8.71 -17.96
N VAL A 227 2.26 -8.93 -17.83
CA VAL A 227 1.31 -7.94 -17.34
C VAL A 227 0.82 -8.36 -15.96
N LEU A 228 1.15 -7.55 -14.98
CA LEU A 228 0.82 -7.76 -13.58
C LEU A 228 -0.24 -6.76 -13.15
N ARG A 229 -1.16 -7.21 -12.30
CA ARG A 229 -2.24 -6.40 -11.72
C ARG A 229 -2.24 -6.56 -10.21
N ARG A 230 -2.32 -5.46 -9.48
CA ARG A 230 -2.56 -5.43 -8.04
C ARG A 230 -3.73 -4.51 -7.73
N GLU A 231 -4.72 -4.98 -6.99
CA GLU A 231 -5.71 -4.07 -6.40
C GLU A 231 -5.06 -3.31 -5.25
N GLN A 232 -5.43 -2.06 -4.99
CA GLN A 232 -4.75 -1.18 -4.03
C GLN A 232 -4.54 -1.78 -2.63
N ARG A 233 -5.43 -2.68 -2.20
CA ARG A 233 -5.41 -3.34 -0.89
C ARG A 233 -5.01 -4.81 -0.99
N ALA A 234 -4.62 -5.28 -2.17
CA ALA A 234 -4.05 -6.60 -2.33
C ALA A 234 -2.59 -6.59 -1.88
N PHE A 235 -2.21 -7.63 -1.13
CA PHE A 235 -0.84 -7.81 -0.65
C PHE A 235 0.19 -7.93 -1.77
N ARG A 236 -0.19 -8.55 -2.89
CA ARG A 236 0.72 -8.87 -4.01
C ARG A 236 0.05 -8.63 -5.35
N THR A 237 0.88 -8.38 -6.36
CA THR A 237 0.49 -8.46 -7.75
C THR A 237 0.14 -9.89 -8.14
N ARG A 238 -0.73 -10.01 -9.15
CA ARG A 238 -0.98 -11.25 -9.87
C ARG A 238 -0.74 -11.05 -11.35
N GLU A 239 -0.22 -12.08 -12.00
CA GLU A 239 -0.13 -12.10 -13.46
C GLU A 239 -1.53 -12.20 -14.07
N VAL A 240 -1.84 -11.29 -14.99
CA VAL A 240 -3.11 -11.29 -15.76
C VAL A 240 -2.90 -11.64 -17.21
N GLY A 241 -1.65 -11.61 -17.67
CA GLY A 241 -1.30 -12.01 -19.02
C GLY A 241 0.19 -11.94 -19.28
N ARG A 242 0.58 -12.59 -20.37
CA ARG A 242 1.95 -12.68 -20.84
C ARG A 242 1.92 -12.70 -22.36
N LEU A 243 2.70 -11.82 -22.98
CA LEU A 243 2.83 -11.74 -24.43
C LEU A 243 4.27 -12.03 -24.82
N LEU A 244 4.45 -12.96 -25.75
CA LEU A 244 5.76 -13.18 -26.38
C LEU A 244 6.08 -12.00 -27.31
N VAL A 245 7.36 -11.62 -27.32
CA VAL A 245 7.88 -10.58 -28.22
C VAL A 245 7.94 -11.17 -29.63
N GLY A 246 7.08 -10.67 -30.52
CA GLY A 246 7.06 -11.08 -31.92
C GLY A 246 8.26 -10.50 -32.66
N ARG A 247 8.92 -11.30 -33.50
CA ARG A 247 10.02 -10.87 -34.37
C ARG A 247 9.64 -11.06 -35.83
N ASN A 248 10.04 -10.13 -36.68
CA ASN A 248 9.90 -10.27 -38.13
C ASN A 248 11.02 -11.17 -38.70
N THR A 249 10.98 -11.42 -40.02
CA THR A 249 11.98 -12.25 -40.73
C THR A 249 13.39 -11.66 -40.71
N LEU A 250 13.54 -10.37 -40.42
CA LEU A 250 14.82 -9.68 -40.25
C LEU A 250 15.31 -9.67 -38.79
N GLY A 251 14.59 -10.35 -37.88
CA GLY A 251 14.92 -10.43 -36.46
C GLY A 251 14.53 -9.21 -35.62
N GLN A 252 13.93 -8.17 -36.24
CA GLN A 252 13.47 -6.98 -35.53
C GLN A 252 12.22 -7.31 -34.73
N HIS A 253 12.16 -6.83 -33.48
CA HIS A 253 10.97 -7.00 -32.66
C HIS A 253 9.85 -6.05 -33.11
N ARG A 254 8.61 -6.52 -32.96
CA ARG A 254 7.45 -5.63 -32.94
C ARG A 254 7.59 -4.64 -31.79
N THR A 255 7.28 -3.38 -32.02
CA THR A 255 7.42 -2.30 -31.03
C THR A 255 6.14 -2.08 -30.23
N ASP A 256 4.96 -2.14 -30.86
CA ASP A 256 3.70 -1.79 -30.21
C ASP A 256 2.90 -3.03 -29.77
N TYR A 257 2.57 -3.10 -28.48
CA TYR A 257 1.82 -4.19 -27.87
C TYR A 257 0.57 -3.68 -27.18
N ALA A 258 -0.45 -4.54 -27.11
CA ALA A 258 -1.63 -4.29 -26.32
C ALA A 258 -2.18 -5.58 -25.70
N LEU A 259 -2.76 -5.47 -24.51
CA LEU A 259 -3.46 -6.53 -23.81
C LEU A 259 -4.75 -6.00 -23.19
N THR A 260 -5.83 -6.75 -23.35
CA THR A 260 -7.11 -6.45 -22.71
C THR A 260 -7.30 -7.31 -21.46
N ASP A 261 -7.68 -6.67 -20.35
CA ASP A 261 -8.03 -7.32 -19.09
C ASP A 261 -9.45 -6.92 -18.66
N THR A 262 -10.11 -7.78 -17.88
CA THR A 262 -11.40 -7.51 -17.27
C THR A 262 -11.25 -7.44 -15.75
N LEU A 263 -11.61 -6.30 -15.17
CA LEU A 263 -11.53 -6.06 -13.73
C LEU A 263 -12.62 -6.84 -12.99
N PRO A 264 -12.27 -7.58 -11.90
CA PRO A 264 -13.22 -8.46 -11.22
C PRO A 264 -14.28 -7.69 -10.44
N ALA A 265 -13.93 -6.53 -9.89
CA ALA A 265 -14.77 -5.74 -8.99
C ALA A 265 -14.40 -4.24 -9.06
N PRO A 266 -15.28 -3.33 -8.62
CA PRO A 266 -14.92 -1.93 -8.40
C PRO A 266 -13.67 -1.78 -7.51
N GLY A 267 -12.79 -0.83 -7.85
CA GLY A 267 -11.55 -0.59 -7.10
C GLY A 267 -10.50 0.17 -7.91
N ASN A 268 -9.36 0.41 -7.28
CA ASN A 268 -8.16 0.94 -7.93
C ASN A 268 -7.18 -0.20 -8.17
N TYR A 269 -6.70 -0.30 -9.41
CA TYR A 269 -5.80 -1.37 -9.85
C TYR A 269 -4.51 -0.79 -10.40
N LEU A 270 -3.38 -1.16 -9.81
CA LEU A 270 -2.06 -0.87 -10.34
C LEU A 270 -1.71 -1.96 -11.36
N TYR A 271 -1.45 -1.54 -12.59
CA TYR A 271 -0.86 -2.39 -13.61
C TYR A 271 0.62 -2.11 -13.75
N GLN A 272 1.40 -3.18 -13.88
CA GLN A 272 2.81 -3.16 -14.19
C GLN A 272 3.07 -4.03 -15.41
N ILE A 273 3.76 -3.48 -16.40
CA ILE A 273 4.16 -4.19 -17.60
C ILE A 273 5.67 -4.34 -17.54
N VAL A 274 6.13 -5.59 -17.52
CA VAL A 274 7.52 -5.96 -17.25
C VAL A 274 8.05 -6.76 -18.43
N ALA A 275 9.14 -6.30 -19.02
CA ALA A 275 9.91 -7.01 -20.02
C ALA A 275 10.88 -7.99 -19.34
N GLU A 276 10.92 -9.21 -19.84
CA GLU A 276 11.81 -10.26 -19.34
C GLU A 276 12.62 -10.90 -20.47
N SER A 277 13.88 -11.17 -20.15
CA SER A 277 14.81 -11.94 -20.97
C SER A 277 14.94 -13.35 -20.39
N ASP A 278 15.28 -14.32 -21.23
CA ASP A 278 15.69 -15.66 -20.79
C ASP A 278 17.14 -15.67 -20.28
N ASP A 279 17.91 -14.61 -20.55
CA ASP A 279 19.24 -14.41 -19.97
C ASP A 279 19.10 -14.14 -18.45
N PRO A 280 19.55 -15.06 -17.57
CA PRO A 280 19.44 -14.89 -16.12
C PRO A 280 20.30 -13.74 -15.58
N ALA A 281 21.21 -13.17 -16.37
CA ALA A 281 21.98 -11.98 -16.01
C ALA A 281 21.23 -10.67 -16.33
N ALA A 282 20.25 -10.70 -17.24
CA ALA A 282 19.48 -9.53 -17.62
C ALA A 282 18.32 -9.31 -16.63
N PRO A 283 18.29 -8.19 -15.87
CA PRO A 283 17.24 -7.94 -14.90
C PRO A 283 15.89 -7.66 -15.59
N PRO A 284 14.74 -8.06 -15.01
CA PRO A 284 13.43 -7.69 -15.52
C PRO A 284 13.25 -6.16 -15.59
N VAL A 285 12.78 -5.62 -16.71
CA VAL A 285 12.67 -4.16 -16.90
C VAL A 285 11.21 -3.73 -16.86
N LEU A 286 10.87 -2.80 -15.97
CA LEU A 286 9.53 -2.21 -15.94
C LEU A 286 9.37 -1.23 -17.12
N LEU A 287 8.49 -1.56 -18.06
CA LEU A 287 8.18 -0.74 -19.23
C LEU A 287 7.15 0.35 -18.91
N ARG A 288 6.13 -0.02 -18.13
CA ARG A 288 5.01 0.88 -17.83
C ARG A 288 4.36 0.52 -16.50
N GLN A 289 3.96 1.55 -15.78
CA GLN A 289 3.19 1.43 -14.55
C GLN A 289 2.05 2.43 -14.56
N GLN A 290 0.81 1.98 -14.32
CA GLN A 290 -0.35 2.87 -14.32
C GLN A 290 -1.48 2.38 -13.42
N TRP A 291 -2.20 3.32 -12.82
CA TRP A 291 -3.44 3.04 -12.12
C TRP A 291 -4.62 3.07 -13.06
N VAL A 292 -5.55 2.14 -12.85
CA VAL A 292 -6.86 2.12 -13.48
C VAL A 292 -7.91 1.99 -12.39
N SER A 293 -8.83 2.95 -12.36
CA SER A 293 -9.90 2.99 -11.38
C SER A 293 -11.21 2.59 -12.05
N TYR A 294 -11.88 1.57 -11.53
CA TYR A 294 -13.18 1.11 -12.03
C TYR A 294 -14.24 1.23 -10.94
N SER A 295 -15.41 1.70 -11.33
CA SER A 295 -16.56 1.74 -10.43
C SER A 295 -17.88 1.62 -11.18
N ARG A 296 -18.78 0.78 -10.65
CA ARG A 296 -20.20 0.76 -11.04
C ARG A 296 -20.99 1.90 -10.43
N LEU A 297 -20.38 2.63 -9.50
CA LEU A 297 -21.02 3.57 -8.58
C LEU A 297 -21.04 5.00 -9.09
N ARG A 298 -20.93 5.20 -10.39
CA ARG A 298 -21.31 6.47 -11.01
C ARG A 298 -22.79 6.39 -11.34
N PRO A 299 -23.66 6.97 -10.50
CA PRO A 299 -24.99 7.26 -10.97
C PRO A 299 -24.86 8.32 -12.06
N ILE A 300 -25.07 7.91 -13.30
CA ILE A 300 -25.69 8.80 -14.27
C ILE A 300 -27.01 9.15 -13.59
N MET A 301 -27.30 10.43 -13.31
CA MET A 301 -28.65 10.80 -12.90
C MET A 301 -29.58 10.29 -13.99
N PRO A 302 -30.39 9.24 -13.75
CA PRO A 302 -31.46 8.95 -14.70
C PRO A 302 -32.36 10.18 -14.69
N GLY A 303 -32.86 10.61 -15.85
CA GLY A 303 -33.67 11.82 -15.96
C GLY A 303 -34.81 11.87 -14.93
N ALA A 304 -35.93 11.20 -15.21
CA ALA A 304 -36.92 10.95 -14.19
C ALA A 304 -36.38 9.88 -13.23
N VAL A 305 -36.28 10.21 -11.94
CA VAL A 305 -35.86 9.27 -10.92
C VAL A 305 -37.12 8.59 -10.37
N PRO A 306 -37.25 7.25 -10.45
CA PRO A 306 -38.43 6.54 -9.95
C PRO A 306 -38.69 6.81 -8.47
N ASP A 307 -39.95 6.73 -8.04
CA ASP A 307 -40.28 6.69 -6.62
C ASP A 307 -39.60 5.48 -5.94
N GLY A 308 -39.20 5.61 -4.68
CA GLY A 308 -38.56 4.53 -3.93
C GLY A 308 -37.03 4.54 -3.91
N VAL A 309 -36.36 5.48 -4.59
CA VAL A 309 -34.89 5.50 -4.65
C VAL A 309 -34.24 6.19 -3.44
N THR A 310 -33.04 5.75 -3.09
CA THR A 310 -32.24 6.42 -2.06
C THR A 310 -31.47 7.63 -2.58
N PHE A 311 -31.52 8.70 -1.81
CA PHE A 311 -30.65 9.86 -1.95
C PHE A 311 -29.75 10.02 -0.73
N LEU A 312 -28.55 10.55 -0.96
CA LEU A 312 -27.68 11.10 0.06
C LEU A 312 -27.90 12.61 0.11
N ASP A 313 -28.34 13.12 1.26
CA ASP A 313 -28.45 14.55 1.52
C ASP A 313 -27.19 15.06 2.21
N LEU A 314 -26.47 15.95 1.54
CA LEU A 314 -25.32 16.62 2.13
C LEU A 314 -25.79 17.71 3.10
N PRO A 315 -25.17 17.85 4.30
CA PRO A 315 -25.58 18.84 5.31
C PRO A 315 -25.10 20.26 4.98
N LEU A 316 -25.48 20.77 3.80
CA LEU A 316 -24.97 22.03 3.25
C LEU A 316 -25.35 23.27 4.09
N ALA A 317 -26.41 23.16 4.89
CA ALA A 317 -26.86 24.21 5.80
C ALA A 317 -25.81 24.63 6.85
N ARG A 318 -24.78 23.79 7.08
CA ARG A 318 -23.68 24.10 8.01
C ARG A 318 -22.67 25.09 7.45
N TYR A 319 -22.68 25.33 6.14
CA TYR A 319 -21.70 26.19 5.48
C TYR A 319 -22.26 27.59 5.21
N PRO A 320 -21.42 28.64 5.18
CA PRO A 320 -21.88 29.99 4.86
C PRO A 320 -22.50 30.10 3.46
N ARG A 321 -23.47 31.00 3.30
CA ARG A 321 -24.01 31.37 1.99
C ARG A 321 -22.91 31.93 1.10
N GLY A 322 -22.88 31.51 -0.16
CA GLY A 322 -21.89 31.92 -1.15
C GLY A 322 -20.54 31.22 -1.02
N ALA A 323 -20.35 30.32 -0.05
CA ALA A 323 -19.11 29.56 0.07
C ALA A 323 -18.92 28.62 -1.11
N TYR A 324 -17.69 28.55 -1.65
CA TYR A 324 -17.33 27.56 -2.66
C TYR A 324 -16.95 26.26 -1.96
N LEU A 325 -17.72 25.21 -2.20
CA LEU A 325 -17.56 23.90 -1.60
C LEU A 325 -16.96 22.93 -2.62
N THR A 326 -15.85 22.27 -2.26
CA THR A 326 -15.35 21.11 -2.99
C THR A 326 -15.69 19.86 -2.19
N ILE A 327 -16.53 19.00 -2.75
CA ILE A 327 -17.01 17.78 -2.10
C ILE A 327 -16.35 16.55 -2.75
N ARG A 328 -15.81 15.68 -1.90
CA ARG A 328 -15.28 14.37 -2.25
C ARG A 328 -16.03 13.31 -1.46
N ILE A 329 -16.64 12.36 -2.16
CA ILE A 329 -17.37 11.23 -1.57
C ILE A 329 -16.59 9.97 -1.88
N SER A 330 -16.28 9.18 -0.86
CA SER A 330 -15.57 7.91 -0.97
C SER A 330 -16.24 6.79 -0.19
N THR A 331 -15.91 5.55 -0.57
CA THR A 331 -16.32 4.39 0.24
C THR A 331 -15.62 4.42 1.60
N PRO A 332 -16.31 4.09 2.69
CA PRO A 332 -15.70 4.02 4.01
C PRO A 332 -14.59 2.98 4.08
N GLY A 333 -13.49 3.34 4.71
CA GLY A 333 -12.31 2.48 4.89
C GLY A 333 -11.48 2.28 3.63
N THR A 334 -12.07 2.13 2.44
CA THR A 334 -11.31 1.92 1.19
C THR A 334 -10.81 3.20 0.54
N GLY A 335 -11.47 4.33 0.82
CA GLY A 335 -11.09 5.62 0.25
C GLY A 335 -11.33 5.71 -1.27
N ASN A 336 -11.92 4.68 -1.91
CA ASN A 336 -12.26 4.68 -3.32
C ASN A 336 -13.21 5.84 -3.62
N LEU A 337 -12.79 6.71 -4.55
CA LEU A 337 -13.57 7.87 -4.95
C LEU A 337 -14.87 7.43 -5.65
N LEU A 338 -16.00 7.76 -5.04
CA LEU A 338 -17.33 7.55 -5.61
C LEU A 338 -17.72 8.73 -6.50
N ARG A 339 -17.56 9.95 -5.95
CA ARG A 339 -17.93 11.19 -6.64
C ARG A 339 -17.09 12.36 -6.15
N ARG A 340 -16.75 13.26 -7.06
CA ARG A 340 -16.16 14.57 -6.76
C ARG A 340 -16.88 15.63 -7.55
N PHE A 341 -17.23 16.72 -6.89
CA PHE A 341 -17.83 17.88 -7.55
C PHE A 341 -17.62 19.13 -6.69
N ALA A 342 -17.91 20.28 -7.26
CA ALA A 342 -17.91 21.54 -6.53
C ALA A 342 -19.21 22.30 -6.79
N LEU A 343 -19.60 23.11 -5.82
CA LEU A 343 -20.75 24.01 -5.94
C LEU A 343 -20.54 25.25 -5.08
N THR A 344 -21.29 26.30 -5.41
CA THR A 344 -21.46 27.46 -4.53
C THR A 344 -22.67 27.22 -3.63
N ASN A 345 -22.49 27.38 -2.32
CA ASN A 345 -23.54 27.11 -1.34
C ASN A 345 -24.63 28.19 -1.39
N GLU A 346 -25.79 27.83 -1.92
CA GLU A 346 -26.97 28.67 -1.95
C GLU A 346 -28.10 27.96 -1.17
N PRO A 347 -28.49 28.46 0.02
CA PRO A 347 -29.51 27.78 0.83
C PRO A 347 -30.85 27.55 0.10
N ALA A 348 -31.22 28.46 -0.80
CA ALA A 348 -32.41 28.33 -1.64
C ALA A 348 -32.33 27.15 -2.64
N GLN A 349 -31.13 26.62 -2.89
CA GLN A 349 -30.85 25.50 -3.78
C GLN A 349 -30.34 24.27 -3.00
N ALA A 350 -30.87 24.02 -1.79
CA ALA A 350 -30.45 22.90 -0.95
C ALA A 350 -30.52 21.54 -1.66
N SER A 351 -31.41 21.38 -2.65
CA SER A 351 -31.51 20.18 -3.51
C SER A 351 -30.24 19.87 -4.30
N ARG A 352 -29.33 20.83 -4.51
CA ARG A 352 -28.01 20.57 -5.14
C ARG A 352 -27.09 19.72 -4.26
N GLY A 353 -27.37 19.66 -2.96
CA GLY A 353 -26.73 18.74 -2.01
C GLY A 353 -27.34 17.34 -1.99
N ARG A 354 -28.43 17.10 -2.73
CA ARG A 354 -29.10 15.80 -2.79
C ARG A 354 -28.55 14.98 -3.95
N LEU A 355 -27.98 13.83 -3.63
CA LEU A 355 -27.27 12.98 -4.59
C LEU A 355 -27.94 11.62 -4.69
N TYR A 356 -28.26 11.19 -5.91
CA TYR A 356 -28.74 9.83 -6.12
C TYR A 356 -27.71 8.82 -5.60
N ALA A 357 -28.15 7.92 -4.73
CA ALA A 357 -27.29 7.03 -3.96
C ALA A 357 -27.71 5.56 -4.06
N GLN A 358 -28.75 5.22 -4.82
CA GLN A 358 -29.21 3.84 -4.98
C GLN A 358 -28.10 2.89 -5.46
N ALA A 359 -27.32 3.31 -6.47
CA ALA A 359 -26.21 2.50 -6.97
C ALA A 359 -25.21 2.15 -5.85
N TRP A 360 -25.00 3.06 -4.89
CA TRP A 360 -24.13 2.85 -3.74
C TRP A 360 -24.70 1.79 -2.79
N LEU A 361 -26.01 1.84 -2.52
CA LEU A 361 -26.71 0.81 -1.75
C LEU A 361 -26.69 -0.55 -2.44
N ASP A 362 -26.92 -0.60 -3.74
CA ASP A 362 -26.94 -1.82 -4.55
C ASP A 362 -25.57 -2.51 -4.56
N ALA A 363 -24.49 -1.73 -4.45
CA ALA A 363 -23.13 -2.26 -4.24
C ALA A 363 -22.82 -2.65 -2.79
N GLY A 364 -23.84 -2.66 -1.91
CA GLY A 364 -23.71 -3.08 -0.52
C GLY A 364 -23.20 -2.01 0.43
N LEU A 365 -23.00 -0.76 -0.01
CA LEU A 365 -22.59 0.30 0.91
C LEU A 365 -23.76 0.64 1.84
N ARG A 366 -23.43 0.94 3.10
CA ARG A 366 -24.40 1.38 4.12
C ARG A 366 -24.15 2.81 4.60
N GLN A 367 -22.97 3.33 4.30
CA GLN A 367 -22.53 4.68 4.62
C GLN A 367 -21.44 5.08 3.63
N VAL A 368 -21.14 6.38 3.56
CA VAL A 368 -20.07 6.96 2.74
C VAL A 368 -19.27 7.98 3.53
N GLU A 369 -17.98 8.06 3.24
CA GLU A 369 -17.12 9.14 3.73
C GLU A 369 -17.30 10.36 2.82
N VAL A 370 -17.44 11.55 3.41
CA VAL A 370 -17.60 12.82 2.69
C VAL A 370 -16.62 13.82 3.26
N ASP A 371 -15.63 14.20 2.46
CA ASP A 371 -14.78 15.35 2.71
C ASP A 371 -15.38 16.59 2.05
N ILE A 372 -15.54 17.67 2.82
CA ILE A 372 -16.01 18.97 2.31
C ILE A 372 -14.93 20.01 2.62
N GLU A 373 -14.29 20.54 1.58
CA GLU A 373 -13.46 21.74 1.68
C GLU A 373 -14.33 22.97 1.41
N CYS A 374 -14.45 23.85 2.40
CA CYS A 374 -15.24 25.06 2.31
C CYS A 374 -14.34 26.29 2.20
N ARG A 375 -14.52 27.07 1.14
CA ARG A 375 -13.88 28.38 0.96
C ARG A 375 -14.94 29.47 1.09
N PRO A 376 -15.10 30.09 2.28
CA PRO A 376 -16.13 31.09 2.48
C PRO A 376 -15.79 32.39 1.72
N PRO A 377 -16.77 33.24 1.40
CA PRO A 377 -16.51 34.54 0.76
C PRO A 377 -15.63 35.46 1.63
N ARG A 378 -15.69 35.27 2.95
CA ARG A 378 -14.87 35.96 3.95
C ARG A 378 -14.45 34.95 5.02
N GLY A 379 -13.19 35.00 5.44
CA GLY A 379 -12.65 34.11 6.48
C GLY A 379 -11.65 33.08 5.94
N VAL A 380 -11.31 32.12 6.79
CA VAL A 380 -10.30 31.09 6.51
C VAL A 380 -10.96 29.84 5.93
N PRO A 381 -10.35 29.16 4.94
CA PRO A 381 -10.84 27.87 4.47
C PRO A 381 -10.94 26.84 5.60
N THR A 382 -12.01 26.04 5.57
CA THR A 382 -12.22 24.94 6.52
C THR A 382 -12.35 23.61 5.78
N ARG A 383 -12.10 22.50 6.49
CA ARG A 383 -12.27 21.14 5.96
C ARG A 383 -13.00 20.29 6.99
N ASP A 384 -14.11 19.69 6.56
CA ASP A 384 -14.87 18.74 7.35
C ASP A 384 -14.74 17.34 6.74
N HIS A 385 -14.74 16.34 7.62
CA HIS A 385 -14.79 14.93 7.27
C HIS A 385 -16.01 14.30 7.95
N LEU A 386 -16.92 13.74 7.16
CA LEU A 386 -18.21 13.23 7.61
C LEU A 386 -18.36 11.77 7.21
N LEU A 387 -18.96 10.95 8.08
CA LEU A 387 -19.43 9.62 7.74
C LEU A 387 -20.95 9.66 7.69
N LEU A 388 -21.52 9.61 6.48
CA LEU A 388 -22.96 9.78 6.26
C LEU A 388 -23.62 8.43 5.94
N PRO A 389 -24.71 8.05 6.62
CA PRO A 389 -25.43 6.81 6.33
C PRO A 389 -26.14 6.91 4.98
N LEU A 390 -26.23 5.77 4.28
CA LEU A 390 -27.13 5.58 3.15
C LEU A 390 -28.40 4.92 3.68
N SER A 391 -29.48 5.68 3.78
CA SER A 391 -30.77 5.18 4.25
C SER A 391 -31.58 4.61 3.09
N ILE A 392 -32.11 3.40 3.26
CA ILE A 392 -33.24 2.95 2.44
C ILE A 392 -34.43 3.83 2.85
N PRO A 393 -35.11 4.49 1.91
CA PRO A 393 -36.25 5.31 2.28
C PRO A 393 -37.31 4.43 2.96
N THR A 394 -37.66 4.80 4.19
CA THR A 394 -38.83 4.27 4.89
C THR A 394 -40.05 4.99 4.31
N TYR A 395 -40.76 4.32 3.40
CA TYR A 395 -42.07 4.74 2.94
C TYR A 395 -43.16 4.04 3.75
#